data_AF-A0A1G1LDA0-F1
#
_entry.id   AF-A0A1G1LDA0-F1
#
_cell.length_a   1.000
_cell.length_b   1.000
_cell.length_c   1.000
_cell.angle_alpha   90.00
_cell.angle_beta   90.00
_cell.angle_gamma   90.00
#
_symmetry.space_group_name_H-M   'P 1'
#
loop_
_entity.id
_entity.type
_entity.pdbx_description
1 polymer ?
#
loop_
_entity_poly.entity_id
_entity_poly.type
_entity_poly.pdbx_seq_one_letter_code
_entity_poly.pdbx_strand_id
1 'polypeptide(L)'
;MSDRTFTKTQFDGNAGRSSRHPEASFASHPEPRRGEGSLAQDRLRAEGSPCFEILRCAQNDVDVAVLLSRSILYQALSFFFRRPDLAQDLSLVDKTRGIWQAAVDTLPFHNRDRLRGLLDALLGRLKNTTPKEWAEEYEKLLGHTVKGVASAYELEYGEEHTHREPHQLADITAFYSAFGLKLSNRSHERADHASVELEFMYFLLYKEILALEDGKEEKAQISMEASRHFLSEHLSYWFPAFSLRVSKYSKGLLKGIADFAFEFVVQDCLAQNIKPGSQDLPLRAVQEKIEAACVSCEFARPVASMEFS
;
A
#
# COMPACT_ATOMS: atom_id res chain seq x y z
N MET A 1 -19.09 -3.21 6.98
CA MET A 1 -18.79 -3.88 5.70
C MET A 1 -17.58 -3.14 5.17
N SER A 2 -16.43 -3.80 5.15
CA SER A 2 -15.09 -3.19 5.02
C SER A 2 -14.88 -2.50 3.66
N ASP A 3 -14.38 -1.26 3.66
CA ASP A 3 -13.86 -0.58 2.47
C ASP A 3 -12.56 -1.25 2.04
N ARG A 4 -12.67 -2.17 1.07
CA ARG A 4 -11.51 -2.83 0.44
C ARG A 4 -10.85 -1.85 -0.53
N THR A 5 -9.52 -1.81 -0.57
CA THR A 5 -8.76 -1.01 -1.53
C THR A 5 -8.65 -1.69 -2.89
N PHE A 6 -8.74 -3.03 -2.94
CA PHE A 6 -8.71 -3.78 -4.20
C PHE A 6 -10.01 -4.52 -4.49
N THR A 7 -10.33 -4.62 -5.78
CA THR A 7 -11.43 -5.42 -6.35
C THR A 7 -10.92 -6.25 -7.54
N LYS A 8 -11.68 -7.29 -7.94
CA LYS A 8 -11.34 -8.13 -9.10
C LYS A 8 -11.70 -7.43 -10.40
N THR A 9 -10.89 -7.67 -11.43
CA THR A 9 -11.24 -7.33 -12.81
C THR A 9 -12.39 -8.20 -13.33
N GLN A 10 -13.54 -7.60 -13.68
CA GLN A 10 -14.49 -8.19 -14.62
C GLN A 10 -13.98 -7.93 -16.04
N PHE A 11 -13.79 -8.99 -16.83
CA PHE A 11 -13.55 -8.89 -18.27
C PHE A 11 -14.87 -9.12 -18.98
N ASP A 12 -15.48 -8.04 -19.49
CA ASP A 12 -16.53 -8.14 -20.50
C ASP A 12 -15.84 -8.24 -21.86
N GLY A 13 -15.92 -9.43 -22.45
CA GLY A 13 -15.31 -9.70 -23.74
C GLY A 13 -15.99 -8.91 -24.86
N ASN A 14 -15.25 -8.01 -25.50
CA ASN A 14 -15.44 -7.76 -26.93
C ASN A 14 -14.13 -7.30 -27.59
N ALA A 15 -13.81 -7.92 -28.73
CA ALA A 15 -12.55 -7.79 -29.44
C ALA A 15 -12.48 -6.54 -30.34
N GLY A 16 -11.29 -5.95 -30.49
CA GLY A 16 -11.06 -4.81 -31.40
C GLY A 16 -9.60 -4.34 -31.54
N ARG A 17 -8.78 -5.16 -32.21
CA ARG A 17 -7.59 -4.87 -33.05
C ARG A 17 -6.61 -3.68 -32.74
N SER A 18 -5.37 -4.08 -32.43
CA SER A 18 -4.04 -3.66 -32.97
C SER A 18 -3.45 -2.26 -32.71
N SER A 19 -2.33 -2.25 -31.96
CA SER A 19 -1.03 -1.66 -32.38
C SER A 19 0.11 -2.19 -31.50
N ARG A 20 1.27 -2.47 -32.11
CA ARG A 20 2.43 -3.20 -31.55
C ARG A 20 3.38 -2.29 -30.76
N HIS A 21 3.92 -2.77 -29.62
CA HIS A 21 5.22 -2.41 -29.03
C HIS A 21 5.66 -3.54 -28.04
N PRO A 22 6.95 -3.64 -27.66
CA PRO A 22 7.71 -4.90 -27.66
C PRO A 22 7.50 -5.81 -26.45
N GLU A 23 7.65 -7.10 -26.72
CA GLU A 23 7.39 -8.26 -25.88
C GLU A 23 8.42 -8.42 -24.74
N ALA A 24 7.96 -8.35 -23.49
CA ALA A 24 8.49 -9.20 -22.42
C ALA A 24 7.63 -10.46 -22.40
N SER A 25 8.20 -11.58 -22.83
CA SER A 25 7.52 -12.87 -22.96
C SER A 25 7.17 -13.45 -21.58
N PHE A 26 6.03 -13.05 -21.02
CA PHE A 26 5.32 -13.84 -20.02
C PHE A 26 4.34 -14.76 -20.75
N ALA A 27 4.62 -16.06 -20.69
CA ALA A 27 3.82 -17.09 -21.33
C ALA A 27 2.36 -17.02 -20.85
N SER A 28 1.44 -16.96 -21.82
CA SER A 28 0.00 -17.02 -21.62
C SER A 28 -0.42 -18.36 -21.00
N HIS A 29 -0.84 -18.33 -19.73
CA HIS A 29 -1.42 -19.48 -19.03
C HIS A 29 -2.85 -19.16 -18.53
N PRO A 30 -3.72 -20.18 -18.44
CA PRO A 30 -5.17 -20.01 -18.49
C PRO A 30 -5.74 -19.32 -17.25
N GLU A 31 -6.76 -18.50 -17.48
CA GLU A 31 -7.46 -17.72 -16.44
C GLU A 31 -7.92 -18.58 -15.25
N PRO A 32 -7.76 -18.08 -14.00
CA PRO A 32 -8.32 -18.75 -12.83
C PRO A 32 -9.85 -18.62 -12.81
N ARG A 33 -10.53 -19.73 -12.46
CA ARG A 33 -12.00 -19.83 -12.43
C ARG A 33 -12.63 -18.79 -11.50
N ARG A 34 -13.83 -18.33 -11.87
CA ARG A 34 -14.68 -17.40 -11.11
C ARG A 34 -14.87 -17.89 -9.65
N GLY A 35 -14.38 -17.12 -8.67
CA GLY A 35 -14.73 -17.33 -7.24
C GLY A 35 -13.72 -16.87 -6.18
N GLU A 36 -12.42 -16.85 -6.46
CA GLU A 36 -11.43 -16.98 -5.36
C GLU A 36 -10.92 -15.69 -4.65
N GLY A 37 -11.50 -14.51 -4.85
CA GLY A 37 -10.92 -13.25 -4.30
C GLY A 37 -11.80 -12.51 -3.30
N SER A 38 -12.81 -13.18 -2.74
CA SER A 38 -13.56 -12.63 -1.61
C SER A 38 -12.94 -12.97 -0.24
N LEU A 39 -11.81 -13.68 -0.21
CA LEU A 39 -11.44 -14.52 0.93
C LEU A 39 -10.46 -13.90 1.94
N ALA A 40 -9.77 -12.81 1.59
CA ALA A 40 -8.66 -12.29 2.41
C ALA A 40 -9.10 -11.65 3.75
N GLN A 41 -10.22 -10.92 3.78
CA GLN A 41 -10.69 -10.23 4.99
C GLN A 41 -11.79 -10.99 5.76
N ASP A 42 -12.59 -11.84 5.08
CA ASP A 42 -13.65 -12.61 5.73
C ASP A 42 -13.10 -13.76 6.59
N ARG A 43 -11.87 -14.21 6.29
CA ARG A 43 -11.18 -15.26 7.05
C ARG A 43 -10.69 -14.80 8.43
N LEU A 44 -10.51 -13.50 8.68
CA LEU A 44 -9.86 -12.98 9.90
C LEU A 44 -10.78 -12.73 11.11
N ARG A 45 -12.08 -13.07 11.05
CA ARG A 45 -13.08 -12.44 11.95
C ARG A 45 -13.38 -13.10 13.31
N ALA A 46 -12.76 -14.23 13.69
CA ALA A 46 -12.97 -14.82 15.01
C ALA A 46 -11.83 -15.79 15.39
N GLU A 47 -11.72 -16.18 16.66
CA GLU A 47 -11.08 -17.45 17.03
C GLU A 47 -11.59 -18.55 16.08
N GLY A 48 -10.69 -19.25 15.40
CA GLY A 48 -11.02 -20.13 14.26
C GLY A 48 -10.84 -19.53 12.85
N SER A 49 -10.24 -18.34 12.75
CA SER A 49 -9.77 -17.77 11.47
C SER A 49 -8.71 -18.66 10.81
N PRO A 50 -8.77 -18.91 9.48
CA PRO A 50 -7.70 -19.58 8.76
C PRO A 50 -6.32 -19.00 9.00
N CYS A 51 -6.15 -17.69 9.19
CA CYS A 51 -4.81 -17.16 9.51
C CYS A 51 -4.32 -17.60 10.89
N PHE A 52 -5.20 -17.74 11.87
CA PHE A 52 -4.85 -18.23 13.22
C PHE A 52 -4.63 -19.75 13.21
N GLU A 53 -5.43 -20.49 12.44
CA GLU A 53 -5.23 -21.93 12.24
C GLU A 53 -3.96 -22.22 11.46
N ILE A 54 -3.62 -21.43 10.44
CA ILE A 54 -2.37 -21.53 9.68
C ILE A 54 -1.18 -21.17 10.56
N LEU A 55 -1.23 -20.10 11.38
CA LEU A 55 -0.16 -19.81 12.36
C LEU A 55 0.07 -20.97 13.33
N ARG A 56 -1.00 -21.65 13.75
CA ARG A 56 -0.94 -22.82 14.64
C ARG A 56 -0.46 -24.08 13.91
N CYS A 57 -0.83 -24.29 12.64
CA CYS A 57 -0.44 -25.44 11.82
C CYS A 57 0.97 -25.29 11.21
N ALA A 58 1.41 -24.06 10.94
CA ALA A 58 2.75 -23.71 10.46
C ALA A 58 3.83 -23.85 11.53
N GLN A 59 3.49 -24.29 12.76
CA GLN A 59 4.47 -24.66 13.78
C GLN A 59 5.45 -25.77 13.31
N ASN A 60 5.13 -26.47 12.22
CA ASN A 60 6.00 -27.48 11.60
C ASN A 60 6.84 -26.96 10.42
N ASP A 61 6.59 -25.74 9.93
CA ASP A 61 7.31 -25.11 8.80
C ASP A 61 7.64 -23.65 9.14
N VAL A 62 8.90 -23.43 9.56
CA VAL A 62 9.39 -22.13 10.02
C VAL A 62 9.29 -21.08 8.93
N ASP A 63 9.45 -21.45 7.66
CA ASP A 63 9.46 -20.49 6.55
C ASP A 63 8.04 -19.95 6.29
N VAL A 64 7.02 -20.82 6.35
CA VAL A 64 5.61 -20.41 6.22
C VAL A 64 5.17 -19.52 7.40
N ALA A 65 5.61 -19.84 8.63
CA ALA A 65 5.30 -19.02 9.80
C ALA A 65 5.89 -17.61 9.70
N VAL A 66 7.11 -17.49 9.17
CA VAL A 66 7.75 -16.19 8.91
C VAL A 66 7.01 -15.41 7.82
N LEU A 67 6.67 -16.06 6.69
CA LEU A 67 5.88 -15.43 5.62
C LEU A 67 4.53 -14.89 6.13
N LEU A 68 3.82 -15.69 6.93
CA LEU A 68 2.54 -15.30 7.49
C LEU A 68 2.68 -14.13 8.47
N SER A 69 3.73 -14.13 9.28
CA SER A 69 4.02 -13.03 10.21
C SER A 69 4.30 -11.72 9.47
N ARG A 70 5.08 -11.76 8.38
CA ARG A 70 5.30 -10.61 7.49
C ARG A 70 3.97 -10.12 6.91
N SER A 71 3.17 -11.03 6.35
CA SER A 71 1.87 -10.75 5.74
C SER A 71 0.93 -10.03 6.71
N ILE A 72 0.81 -10.53 7.94
CA ILE A 72 -0.02 -9.94 9.01
C ILE A 72 0.40 -8.52 9.36
N LEU A 73 1.70 -8.25 9.44
CA LEU A 73 2.19 -6.91 9.80
C LEU A 73 2.03 -5.90 8.66
N TYR A 74 2.23 -6.31 7.40
CA TYR A 74 1.89 -5.46 6.24
C TYR A 74 0.39 -5.12 6.21
N GLN A 75 -0.48 -6.08 6.51
CA GLN A 75 -1.91 -5.82 6.62
C GLN A 75 -2.25 -4.84 7.75
N ALA A 76 -1.62 -5.00 8.91
CA ALA A 76 -1.80 -4.09 10.04
C ALA A 76 -1.39 -2.66 9.67
N LEU A 77 -0.24 -2.49 9.01
CA LEU A 77 0.21 -1.17 8.56
C LEU A 77 -0.70 -0.57 7.50
N SER A 78 -1.18 -1.37 6.54
CA SER A 78 -2.19 -0.91 5.57
C SER A 78 -3.46 -0.40 6.29
N PHE A 79 -3.93 -1.11 7.31
CA PHE A 79 -5.05 -0.68 8.14
C PHE A 79 -4.76 0.60 8.93
N PHE A 80 -3.52 0.82 9.38
CA PHE A 80 -3.16 2.01 10.16
C PHE A 80 -2.92 3.26 9.32
N PHE A 81 -2.52 3.10 8.05
CA PHE A 81 -2.26 4.20 7.13
C PHE A 81 -3.43 4.54 6.22
N ARG A 82 -4.55 3.81 6.27
CA ARG A 82 -5.78 4.29 5.62
C ARG A 82 -6.46 5.35 6.46
N ARG A 83 -7.31 6.15 5.81
CA ARG A 83 -8.21 7.06 6.50
C ARG A 83 -9.07 6.29 7.53
N PRO A 84 -9.07 6.70 8.83
CA PRO A 84 -9.83 6.00 9.86
C PRO A 84 -11.34 6.09 9.62
N ASP A 85 -12.06 4.98 9.82
CA ASP A 85 -13.53 4.94 9.86
C ASP A 85 -13.99 4.79 11.31
N LEU A 86 -14.68 5.83 11.82
CA LEU A 86 -15.00 6.05 13.23
C LEU A 86 -15.79 4.89 13.89
N ALA A 87 -16.45 4.02 13.12
CA ALA A 87 -17.34 2.97 13.65
C ALA A 87 -16.75 1.55 13.67
N GLN A 88 -15.77 1.20 12.82
CA GLN A 88 -15.35 -0.19 12.61
C GLN A 88 -14.00 -0.55 13.26
N ASP A 89 -13.18 0.46 13.57
CA ASP A 89 -11.73 0.27 13.70
C ASP A 89 -11.27 -0.22 15.09
N LEU A 90 -11.90 0.23 16.18
CA LEU A 90 -11.51 -0.17 17.54
C LEU A 90 -11.82 -1.63 17.87
N SER A 91 -12.92 -2.16 17.36
CA SER A 91 -13.33 -3.55 17.62
C SER A 91 -12.39 -4.59 16.98
N LEU A 92 -11.70 -4.20 15.91
CA LEU A 92 -10.74 -5.04 15.22
C LEU A 92 -9.44 -5.13 16.01
N VAL A 93 -8.95 -3.99 16.51
CA VAL A 93 -7.70 -3.85 17.26
C VAL A 93 -7.66 -4.75 18.49
N ASP A 94 -8.73 -4.79 19.28
CA ASP A 94 -8.75 -5.59 20.51
C ASP A 94 -8.69 -7.09 20.23
N LYS A 95 -9.21 -7.53 19.07
CA LYS A 95 -9.16 -8.93 18.64
C LYS A 95 -7.81 -9.32 18.03
N THR A 96 -7.08 -8.37 17.44
CA THR A 96 -5.86 -8.65 16.68
C THR A 96 -4.57 -8.40 17.45
N ARG A 97 -4.63 -7.77 18.63
CA ARG A 97 -3.43 -7.45 19.44
C ARG A 97 -2.49 -8.65 19.62
N GLY A 98 -3.01 -9.77 20.11
CA GLY A 98 -2.20 -10.96 20.38
C GLY A 98 -1.60 -11.57 19.11
N ILE A 99 -2.29 -11.42 17.97
CA ILE A 99 -1.82 -11.89 16.66
C ILE A 99 -0.61 -11.07 16.21
N TRP A 100 -0.63 -9.74 16.37
CA TRP A 100 0.51 -8.90 15.99
C TRP A 100 1.73 -9.14 16.87
N GLN A 101 1.54 -9.35 18.18
CA GLN A 101 2.63 -9.68 19.08
C GLN A 101 3.27 -11.03 18.71
N ALA A 102 2.46 -12.06 18.48
CA ALA A 102 2.94 -13.37 18.02
C ALA A 102 3.68 -13.29 16.67
N ALA A 103 3.17 -12.47 15.74
CA ALA A 103 3.84 -12.24 14.46
C ALA A 103 5.23 -11.60 14.65
N VAL A 104 5.35 -10.57 15.50
CA VAL A 104 6.65 -9.96 15.82
C VAL A 104 7.60 -10.98 16.47
N ASP A 105 7.12 -11.78 17.41
CA ASP A 105 7.95 -12.79 18.10
C ASP A 105 8.46 -13.88 17.14
N THR A 106 7.72 -14.18 16.07
CA THR A 106 8.08 -15.19 15.06
C THR A 106 9.16 -14.69 14.09
N LEU A 107 9.26 -13.38 13.85
CA LEU A 107 10.18 -12.83 12.86
C LEU A 107 11.65 -12.96 13.28
N PRO A 108 12.56 -13.45 12.42
CA PRO A 108 13.98 -13.64 12.75
C PRO A 108 14.80 -12.34 12.63
N PHE A 109 14.23 -11.19 13.02
CA PHE A 109 14.87 -9.88 12.88
C PHE A 109 15.93 -9.65 13.96
N HIS A 110 17.05 -9.02 13.58
CA HIS A 110 18.11 -8.66 14.52
C HIS A 110 17.62 -7.71 15.62
N ASN A 111 16.77 -6.73 15.29
CA ASN A 111 16.20 -5.77 16.25
C ASN A 111 14.79 -6.16 16.72
N ARG A 112 14.46 -7.45 16.80
CA ARG A 112 13.11 -7.91 17.19
C ARG A 112 12.63 -7.33 18.52
N ASP A 113 13.50 -7.22 19.53
CA ASP A 113 13.12 -6.65 20.84
C ASP A 113 12.73 -5.17 20.75
N ARG A 114 13.42 -4.40 19.90
CA ARG A 114 13.06 -3.01 19.62
C ARG A 114 11.71 -2.94 18.91
N LEU A 115 11.51 -3.76 17.89
CA LEU A 115 10.26 -3.83 17.15
C LEU A 115 9.08 -4.19 18.08
N ARG A 116 9.27 -5.14 18.99
CA ARG A 116 8.30 -5.52 20.01
C ARG A 116 7.96 -4.37 20.95
N GLY A 117 8.97 -3.66 21.47
CA GLY A 117 8.75 -2.49 22.31
C GLY A 117 7.99 -1.37 21.59
N LEU A 118 8.24 -1.17 20.30
CA LEU A 118 7.50 -0.22 19.47
C LEU A 118 6.04 -0.64 19.26
N LEU A 119 5.78 -1.93 19.03
CA LEU A 119 4.43 -2.46 18.92
C LEU A 119 3.65 -2.28 20.24
N ASP A 120 4.25 -2.59 21.38
CA ASP A 120 3.61 -2.42 22.69
C ASP A 120 3.29 -0.95 22.97
N ALA A 121 4.21 -0.03 22.61
CA ALA A 121 3.99 1.40 22.72
C ALA A 121 2.84 1.90 21.81
N LEU A 122 2.79 1.42 20.55
CA LEU A 122 1.70 1.69 19.61
C LEU A 122 0.36 1.21 20.18
N LEU A 123 0.31 -0.04 20.66
CA LEU A 123 -0.90 -0.61 21.27
C LEU A 123 -1.35 0.14 22.52
N GLY A 124 -0.40 0.63 23.32
CA GLY A 124 -0.67 1.50 24.46
C GLY A 124 -1.29 2.84 24.06
N ARG A 125 -0.77 3.48 23.00
CA ARG A 125 -1.35 4.73 22.45
C ARG A 125 -2.75 4.50 21.90
N LEU A 126 -2.93 3.40 21.16
CA LEU A 126 -4.18 3.04 20.52
C LEU A 126 -5.32 2.84 21.53
N LYS A 127 -5.04 2.22 22.69
CA LYS A 127 -6.00 2.12 23.80
C LYS A 127 -6.49 3.48 24.33
N ASN A 128 -5.63 4.49 24.24
CA ASN A 128 -5.87 5.83 24.80
C ASN A 128 -6.25 6.87 23.75
N THR A 129 -6.47 6.46 22.49
CA THR A 129 -6.82 7.36 21.39
C THR A 129 -8.23 7.06 20.91
N THR A 130 -9.09 8.07 20.89
CA THR A 130 -10.43 7.94 20.32
C THR A 130 -10.36 7.91 18.79
N PRO A 131 -11.34 7.30 18.08
CA PRO A 131 -11.34 7.28 16.63
C PRO A 131 -11.37 8.69 16.04
N LYS A 132 -12.04 9.62 16.72
CA LYS A 132 -12.10 11.02 16.33
C LYS A 132 -10.73 11.70 16.41
N GLU A 133 -9.98 11.51 17.50
CA GLU A 133 -8.63 12.05 17.64
C GLU A 133 -7.67 11.48 16.57
N TRP A 134 -7.80 10.17 16.27
CA TRP A 134 -7.01 9.56 15.20
C TRP A 134 -7.36 10.14 13.83
N ALA A 135 -8.65 10.28 13.50
CA ALA A 135 -9.09 10.87 12.25
C ALA A 135 -8.63 12.33 12.12
N GLU A 136 -8.76 13.15 13.18
CA GLU A 136 -8.29 14.54 13.18
C GLU A 136 -6.77 14.65 13.01
N GLU A 137 -6.00 13.77 13.67
CA GLU A 137 -4.54 13.71 13.47
C GLU A 137 -4.19 13.30 12.04
N TYR A 138 -4.91 12.33 11.47
CA TYR A 138 -4.75 11.88 10.09
C TYR A 138 -5.02 12.99 9.09
N GLU A 139 -6.18 13.64 9.14
CA GLU A 139 -6.53 14.74 8.23
C GLU A 139 -5.54 15.89 8.30
N LYS A 140 -5.05 16.20 9.50
CA LYS A 140 -4.10 17.29 9.70
C LYS A 140 -2.73 17.00 9.09
N LEU A 141 -2.28 15.75 9.14
CA LEU A 141 -0.91 15.39 8.79
C LEU A 141 -0.78 14.76 7.39
N LEU A 142 -1.76 13.95 7.00
CA LEU A 142 -1.79 13.16 5.78
C LEU A 142 -2.96 13.52 4.85
N GLY A 143 -3.91 14.34 5.30
CA GLY A 143 -5.03 14.79 4.48
C GLY A 143 -4.60 15.76 3.37
N HIS A 144 -5.37 15.80 2.28
CA HIS A 144 -5.03 16.56 1.06
C HIS A 144 -5.11 18.10 1.22
N THR A 145 -5.70 18.59 2.30
CA THR A 145 -6.11 20.01 2.43
C THR A 145 -5.09 20.93 3.09
N VAL A 146 -4.11 20.39 3.80
CA VAL A 146 -3.03 21.19 4.41
C VAL A 146 -1.74 20.79 3.72
N LYS A 147 -1.01 21.75 3.13
CA LYS A 147 0.31 21.51 2.51
C LYS A 147 1.14 20.60 3.41
N GLY A 148 1.16 19.31 3.08
CA GLY A 148 1.41 18.26 4.05
C GLY A 148 2.86 18.32 4.50
N VAL A 149 3.08 18.45 5.80
CA VAL A 149 4.41 18.24 6.39
C VAL A 149 4.89 16.78 6.20
N ALA A 150 4.00 15.90 5.74
CA ALA A 150 4.24 14.56 5.21
C ALA A 150 3.23 14.30 4.08
N SER A 151 3.56 13.36 3.18
CA SER A 151 2.61 12.84 2.18
C SER A 151 2.61 11.32 2.24
N ALA A 152 1.46 10.69 2.09
CA ALA A 152 1.34 9.25 2.08
C ALA A 152 1.49 8.64 0.67
N TYR A 153 2.08 9.36 -0.27
CA TYR A 153 2.22 8.93 -1.67
C TYR A 153 3.68 8.80 -2.11
N GLU A 154 4.05 7.64 -2.69
CA GLU A 154 5.42 7.37 -3.17
C GLU A 154 5.94 8.48 -4.10
N LEU A 155 5.13 8.87 -5.09
CA LEU A 155 5.56 9.75 -6.17
C LEU A 155 5.81 11.20 -5.70
N GLU A 156 5.48 11.53 -4.45
CA GLU A 156 5.77 12.83 -3.86
C GLU A 156 7.12 12.87 -3.14
N TYR A 157 7.85 11.75 -3.07
CA TYR A 157 9.17 11.65 -2.48
C TYR A 157 10.28 11.59 -3.55
N GLY A 158 11.44 12.17 -3.22
CA GLY A 158 12.61 12.18 -4.08
C GLY A 158 12.76 13.43 -4.95
N GLU A 159 13.72 13.41 -5.87
CA GLU A 159 14.00 14.56 -6.75
C GLU A 159 12.95 14.71 -7.85
N GLU A 160 12.73 15.95 -8.29
CA GLU A 160 11.77 16.25 -9.35
C GLU A 160 12.29 15.72 -10.69
N HIS A 161 11.48 14.91 -11.37
CA HIS A 161 11.70 14.51 -12.76
C HIS A 161 10.54 15.06 -13.58
N THR A 162 10.75 16.21 -14.22
CA THR A 162 9.75 17.18 -14.68
C THR A 162 8.61 16.62 -15.58
N HIS A 163 8.63 15.36 -16.04
CA HIS A 163 7.59 14.80 -16.92
C HIS A 163 7.32 13.28 -16.77
N ARG A 164 7.60 12.64 -15.62
CA ARG A 164 7.53 11.15 -15.49
C ARG A 164 6.42 10.58 -14.61
N GLU A 165 5.67 11.40 -13.88
CA GLU A 165 4.70 10.92 -12.87
C GLU A 165 3.59 10.02 -13.45
N PRO A 166 2.94 10.33 -14.59
CA PRO A 166 1.91 9.45 -15.15
C PRO A 166 2.46 8.08 -15.57
N HIS A 167 3.72 8.02 -16.00
CA HIS A 167 4.37 6.76 -16.37
C HIS A 167 4.66 5.92 -15.12
N GLN A 168 5.19 6.53 -14.07
CA GLN A 168 5.48 5.83 -12.80
C GLN A 168 4.20 5.29 -12.14
N LEU A 169 3.11 6.06 -12.17
CA LEU A 169 1.83 5.58 -11.64
C LEU A 169 1.27 4.43 -12.48
N ALA A 170 1.41 4.48 -13.81
CA ALA A 170 1.03 3.37 -14.68
C ALA A 170 1.84 2.11 -14.36
N ASP A 171 3.13 2.23 -14.10
CA ASP A 171 4.00 1.12 -13.72
C ASP A 171 3.52 0.46 -12.41
N ILE A 172 3.19 1.25 -11.37
CA ILE A 172 2.60 0.74 -10.11
C ILE A 172 1.27 0.02 -10.37
N THR A 173 0.38 0.61 -11.18
CA THR A 173 -0.89 -0.05 -11.51
C THR A 173 -0.73 -1.32 -12.35
N ALA A 174 0.35 -1.43 -13.13
CA ALA A 174 0.67 -2.62 -13.89
C ALA A 174 1.05 -3.79 -12.97
N PHE A 175 1.76 -3.54 -11.86
CA PHE A 175 2.00 -4.54 -10.81
C PHE A 175 0.69 -5.13 -10.31
N TYR A 176 -0.27 -4.28 -9.94
CA TYR A 176 -1.55 -4.73 -9.41
C TYR A 176 -2.33 -5.53 -10.46
N SER A 177 -2.32 -5.05 -11.70
CA SER A 177 -3.01 -5.69 -12.82
C SER A 177 -2.43 -7.06 -13.18
N ALA A 178 -1.11 -7.24 -13.09
CA ALA A 178 -0.44 -8.53 -13.30
C ALA A 178 -0.92 -9.61 -12.32
N PHE A 179 -1.38 -9.19 -11.14
CA PHE A 179 -1.97 -10.07 -10.13
C PHE A 179 -3.50 -10.12 -10.15
N GLY A 180 -4.13 -9.51 -11.16
CA GLY A 180 -5.58 -9.50 -11.35
C GLY A 180 -6.33 -8.54 -10.43
N LEU A 181 -5.63 -7.56 -9.86
CA LEU A 181 -6.20 -6.58 -8.94
C LEU A 181 -6.48 -5.26 -9.65
N LYS A 182 -7.55 -4.60 -9.21
CA LYS A 182 -7.88 -3.20 -9.55
C LYS A 182 -8.18 -2.42 -8.30
N LEU A 183 -7.83 -1.15 -8.27
CA LEU A 183 -8.25 -0.28 -7.17
C LEU A 183 -9.77 -0.22 -7.08
N SER A 184 -10.26 -0.21 -5.86
CA SER A 184 -11.66 -0.06 -5.52
C SER A 184 -12.06 1.39 -5.74
N ASN A 185 -13.18 1.60 -6.42
CA ASN A 185 -13.76 2.94 -6.57
C ASN A 185 -14.19 3.57 -5.23
N ARG A 186 -14.15 2.81 -4.11
CA ARG A 186 -14.51 3.28 -2.78
C ARG A 186 -13.33 3.81 -1.97
N SER A 187 -12.10 3.39 -2.26
CA SER A 187 -10.94 3.84 -1.47
C SER A 187 -10.64 5.32 -1.70
N HIS A 188 -10.99 5.87 -2.87
CA HIS A 188 -10.64 7.23 -3.31
C HIS A 188 -9.13 7.54 -3.27
N GLU A 189 -8.28 6.52 -3.07
CA GLU A 189 -6.82 6.66 -3.00
C GLU A 189 -6.15 6.39 -4.36
N ARG A 190 -5.03 7.09 -4.59
CA ARG A 190 -4.14 6.84 -5.74
C ARG A 190 -3.35 5.54 -5.54
N ALA A 191 -2.89 4.94 -6.63
CA ALA A 191 -2.24 3.63 -6.62
C ALA A 191 -0.96 3.58 -5.76
N ASP A 192 -0.25 4.70 -5.66
CA ASP A 192 1.01 4.87 -4.94
C ASP A 192 0.81 5.31 -3.47
N HIS A 193 -0.41 5.20 -2.93
CA HIS A 193 -0.65 5.51 -1.52
C HIS A 193 -0.08 4.40 -0.62
N ALA A 194 0.53 4.78 0.51
CA ALA A 194 1.12 3.87 1.50
C ALA A 194 0.19 2.69 1.83
N SER A 195 -1.09 2.96 2.16
CA SER A 195 -2.03 1.90 2.54
C SER A 195 -2.30 0.91 1.41
N VAL A 196 -2.24 1.35 0.15
CA VAL A 196 -2.46 0.54 -1.06
C VAL A 196 -1.26 -0.37 -1.30
N GLU A 197 -0.05 0.19 -1.28
CA GLU A 197 1.20 -0.56 -1.47
C GLU A 197 1.41 -1.61 -0.37
N LEU A 198 1.13 -1.25 0.89
CA LEU A 198 1.19 -2.17 2.02
C LEU A 198 0.15 -3.30 1.91
N GLU A 199 -1.07 -3.02 1.41
CA GLU A 199 -2.08 -4.06 1.16
C GLU A 199 -1.64 -5.01 0.05
N PHE A 200 -0.99 -4.48 -0.99
CA PHE A 200 -0.45 -5.30 -2.06
C PHE A 200 0.67 -6.23 -1.58
N MET A 201 1.57 -5.75 -0.72
CA MET A 201 2.58 -6.61 -0.09
C MET A 201 1.95 -7.72 0.75
N TYR A 202 0.95 -7.38 1.57
CA TYR A 202 0.16 -8.37 2.30
C TYR A 202 -0.40 -9.44 1.36
N PHE A 203 -1.01 -9.00 0.25
CA PHE A 203 -1.62 -9.89 -0.74
C PHE A 203 -0.60 -10.83 -1.39
N LEU A 204 0.57 -10.34 -1.80
CA LEU A 204 1.61 -11.16 -2.44
C LEU A 204 2.11 -12.25 -1.49
N LEU A 205 2.43 -11.89 -0.24
CA LEU A 205 2.89 -12.83 0.78
C LEU A 205 1.79 -13.86 1.13
N TYR A 206 0.54 -13.42 1.22
CA TYR A 206 -0.56 -14.35 1.48
C TYR A 206 -0.81 -15.31 0.30
N LYS A 207 -0.66 -14.82 -0.93
CA LYS A 207 -0.76 -15.63 -2.14
C LYS A 207 0.36 -16.67 -2.25
N GLU A 208 1.56 -16.33 -1.81
CA GLU A 208 2.69 -17.26 -1.69
C GLU A 208 2.35 -18.40 -0.71
N ILE A 209 1.87 -18.07 0.49
CA ILE A 209 1.46 -19.05 1.50
C ILE A 209 0.40 -20.01 0.94
N LEU A 210 -0.66 -19.49 0.32
CA LEU A 210 -1.71 -20.32 -0.28
C LEU A 210 -1.19 -21.24 -1.39
N ALA A 211 -0.22 -20.77 -2.18
CA ALA A 211 0.40 -21.58 -3.21
C ALA A 211 1.27 -22.71 -2.62
N LEU A 212 2.00 -22.45 -1.54
CA LEU A 212 2.78 -23.45 -0.81
C LEU A 212 1.87 -24.52 -0.18
N GLU A 213 0.77 -24.10 0.48
CA GLU A 213 -0.21 -25.02 1.07
C GLU A 213 -0.86 -25.93 0.02
N ASP A 214 -1.08 -25.41 -1.19
CA ASP A 214 -1.65 -26.15 -2.31
C ASP A 214 -0.62 -27.01 -3.09
N GLY A 215 0.67 -27.00 -2.72
CA GLY A 215 1.74 -27.70 -3.46
C GLY A 215 1.93 -27.17 -4.88
N LYS A 216 1.82 -25.84 -5.06
CA LYS A 216 1.98 -25.14 -6.35
C LYS A 216 3.26 -24.30 -6.32
N GLU A 217 4.42 -24.96 -6.33
CA GLU A 217 5.73 -24.34 -6.12
C GLU A 217 6.03 -23.21 -7.12
N GLU A 218 5.67 -23.39 -8.40
CA GLU A 218 5.85 -22.35 -9.42
C GLU A 218 5.08 -21.06 -9.08
N LYS A 219 3.85 -21.19 -8.55
CA LYS A 219 3.03 -20.02 -8.17
C LYS A 219 3.52 -19.36 -6.88
N ALA A 220 4.07 -20.16 -5.96
CA ALA A 220 4.72 -19.65 -4.76
C ALA A 220 5.95 -18.82 -5.16
N GLN A 221 6.80 -19.37 -6.03
CA GLN A 221 7.99 -18.68 -6.56
C GLN A 221 7.65 -17.34 -7.24
N ILE A 222 6.63 -17.31 -8.10
CA ILE A 222 6.17 -16.06 -8.75
C ILE A 222 5.75 -15.01 -7.70
N SER A 223 5.05 -15.43 -6.64
CA SER A 223 4.56 -14.52 -5.59
C SER A 223 5.72 -14.02 -4.71
N MET A 224 6.66 -14.90 -4.38
CA MET A 224 7.89 -14.57 -3.66
C MET A 224 8.72 -13.55 -4.44
N GLU A 225 9.01 -13.81 -5.72
CA GLU A 225 9.77 -12.90 -6.60
C GLU A 225 9.09 -11.53 -6.73
N ALA A 226 7.78 -11.52 -6.93
CA ALA A 226 7.02 -10.27 -7.01
C ALA A 226 7.03 -9.50 -5.69
N SER A 227 6.90 -10.16 -4.54
CA SER A 227 6.94 -9.47 -3.24
C SER A 227 8.31 -8.86 -2.98
N ARG A 228 9.38 -9.57 -3.33
CA ARG A 228 10.76 -9.10 -3.22
C ARG A 228 11.01 -7.90 -4.13
N HIS A 229 10.56 -7.98 -5.38
CA HIS A 229 10.73 -6.91 -6.36
C HIS A 229 9.90 -5.67 -6.00
N PHE A 230 8.65 -5.84 -5.55
CA PHE A 230 7.84 -4.72 -5.12
C PHE A 230 8.41 -4.04 -3.87
N LEU A 231 8.92 -4.82 -2.91
CA LEU A 231 9.63 -4.26 -1.75
C LEU A 231 10.89 -3.49 -2.18
N SER A 232 11.69 -4.02 -3.11
CA SER A 232 12.93 -3.37 -3.54
C SER A 232 12.68 -2.06 -4.30
N GLU A 233 11.76 -2.07 -5.25
CA GLU A 233 11.55 -0.92 -6.14
C GLU A 233 10.66 0.17 -5.53
N HIS A 234 9.71 -0.19 -4.66
CA HIS A 234 8.73 0.75 -4.11
C HIS A 234 8.96 1.01 -2.62
N LEU A 235 8.49 0.13 -1.74
CA LEU A 235 8.45 0.41 -0.31
C LEU A 235 9.84 0.64 0.32
N SER A 236 10.90 0.00 -0.18
CA SER A 236 12.24 0.27 0.36
C SER A 236 12.72 1.68 0.04
N TYR A 237 12.30 2.26 -1.09
CA TYR A 237 12.79 3.54 -1.59
C TYR A 237 12.31 4.72 -0.74
N TRP A 238 11.00 4.91 -0.64
CA TRP A 238 10.41 6.14 -0.09
C TRP A 238 9.87 6.00 1.34
N PHE A 239 9.39 4.80 1.68
CA PHE A 239 8.64 4.55 2.91
C PHE A 239 9.43 4.84 4.20
N PRO A 240 10.77 4.59 4.28
CA PRO A 240 11.55 4.99 5.43
C PRO A 240 11.53 6.50 5.70
N ALA A 241 11.73 7.33 4.66
CA ALA A 241 11.67 8.79 4.79
C ALA A 241 10.25 9.28 5.14
N PHE A 242 9.23 8.67 4.56
CA PHE A 242 7.83 8.93 4.91
C PHE A 242 7.56 8.66 6.39
N SER A 243 7.91 7.48 6.88
CA SER A 243 7.66 7.08 8.26
C SER A 243 8.39 7.98 9.27
N LEU A 244 9.65 8.34 9.01
CA LEU A 244 10.39 9.27 9.86
C LEU A 244 9.79 10.68 9.85
N ARG A 245 9.30 11.14 8.70
CA ARG A 245 8.62 12.44 8.58
C ARG A 245 7.31 12.46 9.38
N VAL A 246 6.48 11.41 9.27
CA VAL A 246 5.27 11.27 10.10
C VAL A 246 5.63 11.26 11.58
N SER A 247 6.62 10.47 11.98
CA SER A 247 7.07 10.39 13.39
C SER A 247 7.57 11.74 13.93
N LYS A 248 8.25 12.54 13.10
CA LYS A 248 8.75 13.86 13.47
C LYS A 248 7.64 14.87 13.74
N TYR A 249 6.57 14.84 12.95
CA TYR A 249 5.50 15.86 12.99
C TYR A 249 4.24 15.43 13.74
N SER A 250 4.06 14.13 14.00
CA SER A 250 2.99 13.60 14.85
C SER A 250 3.39 13.53 16.33
N LYS A 251 2.41 13.63 17.22
CA LYS A 251 2.58 13.41 18.67
C LYS A 251 1.66 12.32 19.22
N GLY A 252 0.59 11.98 18.50
CA GLY A 252 -0.45 11.06 18.91
C GLY A 252 -0.20 9.63 18.46
N LEU A 253 -1.22 9.03 17.86
CA LEU A 253 -1.23 7.63 17.42
C LEU A 253 -0.40 7.46 16.15
N LEU A 254 -0.46 8.42 15.21
CA LEU A 254 0.31 8.34 13.97
C LEU A 254 1.82 8.25 14.20
N LYS A 255 2.33 8.86 15.28
CA LYS A 255 3.73 8.73 15.67
C LYS A 255 4.07 7.27 15.99
N GLY A 256 3.24 6.62 16.81
CA GLY A 256 3.43 5.22 17.18
C GLY A 256 3.35 4.28 15.97
N ILE A 257 2.39 4.56 15.07
CA ILE A 257 2.25 3.82 13.80
C ILE A 257 3.53 3.97 12.98
N ALA A 258 4.01 5.20 12.80
CA ALA A 258 5.16 5.48 11.96
C ALA A 258 6.49 4.98 12.54
N ASP A 259 6.69 5.04 13.86
CA ASP A 259 7.86 4.47 14.51
C ASP A 259 7.92 2.94 14.32
N PHE A 260 6.79 2.26 14.52
CA PHE A 260 6.68 0.82 14.29
C PHE A 260 6.85 0.46 12.81
N ALA A 261 6.21 1.20 11.91
CA ALA A 261 6.28 0.98 10.47
C ALA A 261 7.71 1.14 9.92
N PHE A 262 8.42 2.18 10.36
CA PHE A 262 9.82 2.40 9.99
C PHE A 262 10.68 1.20 10.39
N GLU A 263 10.63 0.79 11.66
CA GLU A 263 11.46 -0.33 12.13
C GLU A 263 11.09 -1.63 11.40
N PHE A 264 9.78 -1.93 11.25
CA PHE A 264 9.34 -3.14 10.56
C PHE A 264 9.84 -3.20 9.11
N VAL A 265 9.59 -2.16 8.30
CA VAL A 265 9.95 -2.17 6.88
C VAL A 265 11.47 -2.18 6.69
N VAL A 266 12.23 -1.46 7.53
CA VAL A 266 13.70 -1.50 7.47
C VAL A 266 14.22 -2.89 7.81
N GLN A 267 13.72 -3.54 8.88
CA GLN A 267 14.13 -4.89 9.23
C GLN A 267 13.71 -5.91 8.17
N ASP A 268 12.52 -5.77 7.57
CA ASP A 268 12.07 -6.65 6.48
C ASP A 268 12.97 -6.52 5.25
N CYS A 269 13.32 -5.30 4.86
CA CYS A 269 14.29 -5.06 3.78
C CYS A 269 15.62 -5.76 4.07
N LEU A 270 16.19 -5.57 5.26
CA LEU A 270 17.46 -6.17 5.66
C LEU A 270 17.40 -7.70 5.68
N ALA A 271 16.34 -8.28 6.22
CA ALA A 271 16.12 -9.73 6.23
C ALA A 271 16.00 -10.30 4.80
N GLN A 272 15.51 -9.50 3.86
CA GLN A 272 15.44 -9.84 2.44
C GLN A 272 16.71 -9.43 1.67
N ASN A 273 17.80 -9.00 2.31
CA ASN A 273 19.00 -8.49 1.62
C ASN A 273 18.69 -7.34 0.61
N ILE A 274 17.73 -6.50 0.95
CA ILE A 274 17.36 -5.28 0.22
C ILE A 274 17.90 -4.10 1.04
N LYS A 275 18.61 -3.17 0.39
CA LYS A 275 19.12 -1.96 1.04
C LYS A 275 17.96 -0.98 1.22
N PRO A 276 17.62 -0.55 2.45
CA PRO A 276 16.63 0.49 2.66
C PRO A 276 17.07 1.82 2.00
N GLY A 277 16.11 2.54 1.45
CA GLY A 277 16.28 3.86 0.86
C GLY A 277 16.70 4.92 1.88
N SER A 278 16.99 6.12 1.36
CA SER A 278 17.44 7.23 2.21
C SER A 278 16.35 7.64 3.19
N GLN A 279 16.77 7.93 4.43
CA GLN A 279 15.90 8.45 5.48
C GLN A 279 15.56 9.94 5.28
N ASP A 280 16.29 10.61 4.39
CA ASP A 280 16.24 12.06 4.18
C ASP A 280 15.70 12.43 2.78
N LEU A 281 14.91 11.57 2.14
CA LEU A 281 14.31 11.91 0.83
C LEU A 281 13.42 13.16 0.95
N PRO A 282 13.63 14.18 0.10
CA PRO A 282 12.81 15.39 0.14
C PRO A 282 11.38 15.10 -0.29
N LEU A 283 10.43 15.89 0.23
CA LEU A 283 9.09 15.97 -0.34
C LEU A 283 9.14 16.91 -1.54
N ARG A 284 8.62 16.49 -2.70
CA ARG A 284 8.57 17.33 -3.89
C ARG A 284 7.71 18.56 -3.63
N ALA A 285 8.15 19.71 -4.14
CA ALA A 285 7.32 20.90 -4.16
C ALA A 285 6.20 20.67 -5.18
N VAL A 286 4.95 20.88 -4.79
CA VAL A 286 3.84 20.87 -5.75
C VAL A 286 4.04 22.06 -6.70
N GLN A 287 4.35 21.82 -7.98
CA GLN A 287 4.10 22.85 -8.99
C GLN A 287 2.60 23.10 -9.01
N GLU A 288 2.17 24.27 -8.53
CA GLU A 288 0.86 24.79 -8.91
C GLU A 288 0.82 24.75 -10.44
N LYS A 289 -0.01 23.87 -11.00
CA LYS A 289 -0.45 24.04 -12.39
C LYS A 289 -1.13 25.40 -12.40
N ILE A 290 -0.38 26.43 -12.78
CA ILE A 290 -0.97 27.64 -13.32
C ILE A 290 -1.80 27.12 -14.48
N GLU A 291 -3.12 27.05 -14.29
CA GLU A 291 -4.05 26.93 -15.40
C GLU A 291 -3.72 28.09 -16.30
N ALA A 292 -2.94 27.81 -17.35
CA ALA A 292 -2.73 28.72 -18.45
C ALA A 292 -4.11 28.85 -19.09
N ALA A 293 -4.90 29.79 -18.56
CA ALA A 293 -6.06 30.32 -19.21
C ALA A 293 -5.61 30.66 -20.63
N CYS A 294 -6.19 29.94 -21.58
CA CYS A 294 -5.87 30.01 -22.98
C CYS A 294 -6.11 31.44 -23.47
N VAL A 295 -5.07 32.28 -23.48
CA VAL A 295 -5.09 33.58 -24.18
C VAL A 295 -4.86 33.28 -25.66
N SER A 296 -5.89 32.75 -26.31
CA SER A 296 -5.97 32.74 -27.77
C SER A 296 -7.43 32.70 -28.20
N CYS A 297 -8.11 33.84 -28.07
CA CYS A 297 -9.29 34.14 -28.88
C CYS A 297 -9.54 35.65 -28.95
N GLU A 298 -8.59 36.40 -29.52
CA GLU A 298 -8.86 37.70 -30.12
C GLU A 298 -8.37 37.67 -31.57
N PHE A 299 -9.14 37.00 -32.43
CA PHE A 299 -9.09 37.27 -33.87
C PHE A 299 -10.48 37.59 -34.39
N ALA A 300 -10.51 38.66 -35.18
CA ALA A 300 -11.55 39.06 -36.13
C ALA A 300 -12.81 39.75 -35.57
N ARG A 301 -12.69 41.05 -35.28
CA ARG A 301 -13.77 41.98 -35.65
C ARG A 301 -13.71 42.19 -37.17
N PRO A 302 -14.80 42.01 -37.94
CA PRO A 302 -14.82 42.40 -39.33
C PRO A 302 -14.90 43.92 -39.44
N VAL A 303 -14.00 44.50 -40.23
CA VAL A 303 -14.06 45.89 -40.68
C VAL A 303 -15.26 46.02 -41.62
N ALA A 304 -16.33 46.65 -41.16
CA ALA A 304 -17.41 47.08 -42.04
C ALA A 304 -16.91 48.26 -42.89
N SER A 305 -16.97 48.11 -44.21
CA SER A 305 -16.77 49.21 -45.15
C SER A 305 -18.05 49.46 -45.95
N MET A 306 -18.39 50.75 -46.00
CA MET A 306 -19.22 51.49 -46.97
C MET A 306 -20.73 51.25 -46.99
N GLU A 307 -21.48 52.32 -46.66
CA GLU A 307 -22.40 52.93 -47.63
C GLU A 307 -22.36 54.48 -47.54
N PHE A 308 -22.67 55.08 -48.69
CA PHE A 308 -22.51 56.45 -49.15
C PHE A 308 -23.45 57.48 -48.48
N SER A 309 -22.95 58.72 -48.39
CA SER A 309 -23.63 59.92 -48.90
C SER A 309 -22.58 60.95 -49.33
#